data_AF-A0A9E3PL88-F1
#
_entry.id   AF-A0A9E3PL88-F1
#
_cell.length_a   1.000
_cell.length_b   1.000
_cell.length_c   1.000
_cell.angle_alpha   90.00
_cell.angle_beta   90.00
_cell.angle_gamma   90.00
#
_symmetry.space_group_name_H-M   'P 1'
#
loop_
_entity.id
_entity.type
_entity.pdbx_description
1 polymer ?
#
loop_
_entity_poly.entity_id
_entity_poly.type
_entity_poly.pdbx_seq_one_letter_code
_entity_poly.pdbx_strand_id
1 'polypeptide(L)'
;MWQAWMRLSRDVTLLGFEAQEVIALRMLRLASGGPVAEAEMNRMVDEKVTAFVEAAATLATGGAAEHVVSRLRRKVRANGRRLRR
;
A
#
# COMPACT_ATOMS: atom_id res chain seq x y z
N MET A 1 -5.57 12.76 -22.27
CA MET A 1 -4.20 12.83 -21.70
C MET A 1 -4.15 13.69 -20.44
N TRP A 2 -4.49 14.99 -20.49
CA TRP A 2 -4.48 15.90 -19.33
C TRP A 2 -5.32 15.42 -18.13
N GLN A 3 -6.57 15.02 -18.37
CA GLN A 3 -7.46 14.55 -17.29
C GLN A 3 -6.96 13.25 -16.61
N ALA A 4 -6.32 12.35 -17.36
CA ALA A 4 -5.75 11.12 -16.82
C ALA A 4 -4.57 11.42 -15.89
N TRP A 5 -3.69 12.33 -16.32
CA TRP A 5 -2.59 12.84 -15.50
C TRP A 5 -3.07 13.49 -14.21
N MET A 6 -4.06 14.38 -14.26
CA MET A 6 -4.63 15.00 -13.06
C MET A 6 -5.22 13.99 -12.08
N ARG A 7 -5.91 12.96 -12.58
CA ARG A 7 -6.45 11.88 -11.74
C ARG A 7 -5.35 11.04 -11.09
N LEU A 8 -4.34 10.64 -11.87
CA LEU A 8 -3.20 9.89 -11.36
C LEU A 8 -2.46 10.67 -10.28
N SER A 9 -2.15 11.94 -10.52
CA SER A 9 -1.50 12.81 -9.52
C SER A 9 -2.29 12.88 -8.23
N ARG A 10 -3.61 13.11 -8.30
CA ARG A 10 -4.48 13.12 -7.12
C ARG A 10 -4.45 11.78 -6.37
N ASP A 11 -4.57 10.65 -7.08
CA ASP A 11 -4.58 9.32 -6.46
C ASP A 11 -3.23 8.98 -5.82
N VAL A 12 -2.12 9.37 -6.44
CA VAL A 12 -0.76 9.23 -5.87
C VAL A 12 -0.59 10.11 -4.64
N THR A 13 -1.05 11.37 -4.66
CA THR A 13 -1.00 12.25 -3.48
C THR A 13 -1.79 11.66 -2.31
N LEU A 14 -3.02 11.19 -2.57
CA LEU A 14 -3.86 10.58 -1.53
C LEU A 14 -3.26 9.27 -1.02
N LEU A 15 -2.70 8.44 -1.92
CA LEU A 15 -1.95 7.25 -1.55
C LEU A 15 -0.77 7.61 -0.63
N GLY A 16 -0.05 8.69 -0.90
CA GLY A 16 1.04 9.18 -0.07
C GLY A 16 0.60 9.46 1.37
N PHE A 17 -0.48 10.24 1.56
CA PHE A 17 -1.03 10.51 2.89
C PHE A 17 -1.48 9.24 3.62
N GLU A 18 -2.22 8.37 2.92
CA GLU A 18 -2.70 7.10 3.48
C GLU A 18 -1.53 6.17 3.86
N ALA A 19 -0.45 6.19 3.09
CA ALA A 19 0.76 5.42 3.38
C ALA A 19 1.50 5.93 4.62
N GLN A 20 1.61 7.26 4.80
CA GLN A 20 2.24 7.84 5.99
C GLN A 20 1.51 7.43 7.27
N GLU A 21 0.19 7.41 7.25
CA GLU A 21 -0.61 6.93 8.40
C GLU A 21 -0.32 5.46 8.73
N VAL A 22 -0.31 4.60 7.72
CA VAL A 22 0.01 3.16 7.88
C VAL A 22 1.42 2.96 8.42
N ILE A 23 2.39 3.74 7.94
CA ILE A 23 3.78 3.69 8.42
C ILE A 23 3.85 4.07 9.89
N ALA A 24 3.17 5.14 10.32
CA ALA A 24 3.14 5.55 11.72
C ALA A 24 2.54 4.46 12.62
N LEU A 25 1.40 3.88 12.22
CA LEU A 25 0.77 2.79 12.97
C LEU A 25 1.65 1.53 13.04
N ARG A 26 2.40 1.23 11.97
CA ARG A 26 3.37 0.14 11.95
C ARG A 26 4.53 0.39 12.87
N MET A 27 5.07 1.61 12.89
CA MET A 27 6.12 1.98 13.83
C MET A 27 5.67 1.78 15.28
N LEU A 28 4.42 2.12 15.61
CA LEU A 28 3.85 1.86 16.94
C LEU A 28 3.79 0.36 17.28
N ARG A 29 3.37 -0.50 16.33
CA ARG A 29 3.36 -1.96 16.53
C ARG A 29 4.77 -2.56 16.61
N LEU A 30 5.73 -2.00 15.87
CA LEU A 30 7.11 -2.47 15.92
C LEU A 30 7.80 -2.05 17.21
N ALA A 31 7.48 -0.86 17.73
CA ALA A 31 8.01 -0.36 18.98
C ALA A 31 7.65 -1.23 20.20
N SER A 32 6.55 -1.99 20.16
CA SER A 32 6.22 -2.94 21.24
C SER A 32 7.14 -4.17 21.27
N GLY A 33 7.89 -4.44 20.20
CA GLY A 33 8.78 -5.60 20.09
C GLY A 33 8.05 -6.94 20.23
N GLY A 34 8.83 -8.00 20.47
CA GLY A 34 8.34 -9.35 20.73
C GLY A 34 7.60 -10.00 19.55
N PRO A 35 6.85 -11.09 19.82
CA PRO A 35 6.20 -11.88 18.77
C PRO A 35 5.17 -11.09 17.93
N VAL A 36 4.55 -10.06 18.51
CA VAL A 36 3.58 -9.20 17.79
C VAL A 36 4.28 -8.35 16.75
N ALA A 37 5.44 -7.77 17.07
CA ALA A 37 6.24 -7.02 16.12
C ALA A 37 6.77 -7.92 15.00
N GLU A 38 7.26 -9.11 15.34
CA GLU A 38 7.73 -10.10 14.36
C GLU A 38 6.62 -10.52 13.38
N ALA A 39 5.44 -10.83 13.90
CA ALA A 39 4.28 -11.16 13.07
C ALA A 39 3.88 -10.00 12.13
N GLU A 40 3.96 -8.74 12.59
CA GLU A 40 3.70 -7.59 11.74
C GLU A 40 4.80 -7.40 10.67
N MET A 41 6.08 -7.63 10.99
CA MET A 41 7.17 -7.58 10.01
C MET A 41 7.02 -8.62 8.90
N ASN A 42 6.73 -9.88 9.27
CA ASN A 42 6.51 -10.94 8.28
C ASN A 42 5.33 -10.61 7.37
N ARG A 43 4.21 -10.16 7.95
CA ARG A 43 3.06 -9.69 7.16
C ARG A 43 3.41 -8.51 6.26
N MET A 44 4.23 -7.57 6.71
CA MET A 44 4.70 -6.44 5.91
C MET A 44 5.49 -6.87 4.67
N VAL A 45 6.22 -7.98 4.74
CA VAL A 45 6.97 -8.55 3.61
C VAL A 45 6.01 -9.20 2.63
N ASP A 46 5.13 -10.07 3.12
CA ASP A 46 4.13 -10.76 2.28
C ASP A 46 3.26 -9.77 1.50
N GLU A 47 2.81 -8.69 2.15
CA GLU A 47 2.04 -7.63 1.51
C GLU A 47 2.81 -6.96 0.36
N LYS A 48 4.12 -6.70 0.54
CA LYS A 48 4.95 -6.09 -0.50
C LYS A 48 5.17 -7.04 -1.66
N VAL A 49 5.49 -8.30 -1.39
CA VAL A 49 5.68 -9.34 -2.42
C VAL A 49 4.40 -9.50 -3.23
N THR A 50 3.25 -9.62 -2.56
CA THR A 50 1.95 -9.76 -3.22
C THR A 50 1.61 -8.54 -4.06
N ALA A 51 1.80 -7.33 -3.53
CA ALA A 51 1.55 -6.10 -4.27
C ALA A 51 2.47 -5.94 -5.49
N PHE A 52 3.74 -6.34 -5.36
CA PHE A 52 4.70 -6.31 -6.46
C PHE A 52 4.30 -7.28 -7.57
N VAL A 53 3.98 -8.53 -7.23
CA VAL A 53 3.54 -9.54 -8.21
C VAL A 53 2.29 -9.10 -8.96
N GLU A 54 1.29 -8.56 -8.24
CA GLU A 54 0.07 -8.03 -8.87
C GLU A 54 0.35 -6.85 -9.79
N ALA A 55 1.23 -5.93 -9.39
CA ALA A 55 1.62 -4.79 -10.20
C ALA A 55 2.37 -5.24 -11.46
N ALA A 56 3.36 -6.13 -11.31
CA ALA A 56 4.13 -6.69 -12.41
C ALA A 56 3.23 -7.42 -13.41
N ALA A 57 2.32 -8.27 -12.93
CA ALA A 57 1.36 -8.96 -13.79
C ALA A 57 0.42 -8.00 -14.53
N THR A 58 -0.05 -6.95 -13.84
CA THR A 58 -0.90 -5.92 -14.46
C THR A 58 -0.15 -5.22 -15.59
N LEU A 59 1.11 -4.82 -15.38
CA LEU A 59 1.89 -4.14 -16.40
C LEU A 59 2.30 -5.07 -17.54
N ALA A 60 2.72 -6.31 -17.23
CA ALA A 60 3.13 -7.30 -18.23
C ALA A 60 2.00 -7.70 -19.19
N THR A 61 0.74 -7.58 -18.75
CA THR A 61 -0.46 -7.85 -19.56
C THR A 61 -1.00 -6.61 -20.28
N GLY A 62 -0.24 -5.49 -20.28
CA GLY A 62 -0.63 -4.24 -20.95
C GLY A 62 -1.60 -3.37 -20.14
N GLY A 63 -1.78 -3.65 -18.85
CA GLY A 63 -2.63 -2.86 -17.97
C GLY A 63 -2.04 -1.47 -17.65
N ALA A 64 -2.92 -0.51 -17.43
CA ALA A 64 -2.56 0.87 -17.15
C ALA A 64 -1.99 1.09 -15.73
N ALA A 65 -1.05 2.02 -15.58
CA ALA A 65 -0.41 2.35 -14.29
C ALA A 65 -1.42 2.86 -13.25
N GLU A 66 -2.48 3.54 -13.67
CA GLU A 66 -3.58 4.00 -12.81
C GLU A 66 -4.25 2.83 -12.07
N HIS A 67 -4.36 1.65 -12.70
CA HIS A 67 -4.92 0.47 -12.06
C HIS A 67 -4.02 -0.05 -10.94
N VAL A 68 -2.70 0.00 -11.14
CA VAL A 68 -1.71 -0.36 -10.11
C VAL A 68 -1.83 0.59 -8.92
N VAL A 69 -1.84 1.89 -9.17
CA VAL A 69 -1.96 2.91 -8.10
C VAL A 69 -3.29 2.78 -7.35
N SER A 70 -4.41 2.57 -8.06
CA SER A 70 -5.72 2.35 -7.44
C SER A 70 -5.73 1.10 -6.55
N ARG A 71 -5.14 -0.01 -7.00
CA ARG A 71 -5.00 -1.24 -6.19
C ARG A 71 -4.12 -1.01 -4.96
N LEU A 72 -2.96 -0.37 -5.11
CA LEU A 72 -2.07 -0.03 -4.00
C LEU A 72 -2.80 0.80 -2.95
N ARG A 73 -3.55 1.82 -3.37
CA ARG A 73 -4.35 2.66 -2.48
C ARG A 73 -5.40 1.87 -1.70
N ARG A 74 -6.11 0.93 -2.36
CA ARG A 74 -7.05 0.03 -1.66
C ARG A 74 -6.35 -0.84 -0.61
N LYS A 75 -5.17 -1.39 -0.92
CA LYS A 75 -4.38 -2.21 0.02
C LYS A 75 -3.90 -1.38 1.22
N VAL A 76 -3.36 -0.18 0.99
CA VAL A 76 -2.94 0.74 2.06
C VAL A 76 -4.10 1.08 2.99
N ARG A 77 -5.27 1.43 2.46
CA ARG A 77 -6.47 1.69 3.28
C ARG A 77 -6.91 0.48 4.10
N ALA A 78 -6.85 -0.71 3.52
CA ALA A 78 -7.17 -1.95 4.24
C ALA A 78 -6.19 -2.20 5.40
N ASN A 79 -4.90 -1.95 5.17
CA ASN A 79 -3.87 -2.02 6.20
C ASN A 79 -4.13 -1.02 7.33
N GLY A 80 -4.44 0.25 7.00
CA GLY A 80 -4.78 1.26 8.00
C GLY A 80 -5.96 0.83 8.87
N ARG A 81 -7.04 0.32 8.26
CA ARG A 81 -8.19 -0.23 9.00
C ARG A 81 -7.82 -1.40 9.92
N ARG A 82 -6.93 -2.29 9.50
CA ARG A 82 -6.47 -3.43 10.32
C ARG A 82 -5.56 -2.98 11.46
N LEU A 83 -4.72 -1.97 11.23
CA LEU A 83 -3.78 -1.46 12.21
C LEU A 83 -4.47 -0.68 13.33
N ARG A 84 -5.61 -0.07 13.03
CA ARG A 84 -6.47 0.63 14.02
C ARG A 84 -7.35 -0.30 14.86
N ARG A 85 -7.45 -1.58 14.50
CA ARG A 85 -8.10 -2.63 15.31
C ARG A 85 -7.07 -3.25 16.25
#